data_AF-A0A957XDD3-F1
#
_entry.id   AF-A0A957XDD3-F1
#
_cell.length_a   1.000
_cell.length_b   1.000
_cell.length_c   1.000
_cell.angle_alpha   90.00
_cell.angle_beta   90.00
_cell.angle_gamma   90.00
#
_symmetry.space_group_name_H-M   'P 1'
#
loop_
_entity.id
_entity.type
_entity.pdbx_description
1 polymer ?
#
loop_
_entity_poly.entity_id
_entity_poly.type
_entity_poly.pdbx_seq_one_letter_code
_entity_poly.pdbx_strand_id
1 'polypeptide(L)'
;MYSRCEILFPHSRVSGLKKLKGDDWRSLTERVASLPETDEDALAFSHMMIKLCDCLNCDLGSYKAALGCSACSQRTINALRDTDKQLLRRFD
;
A
#
# COMPACT_ATOMS: atom_id res chain seq x y z
N MET A 1 7.55 18.20 -14.30
CA MET A 1 7.18 18.17 -12.87
C MET A 1 7.19 16.70 -12.46
N TYR A 2 8.28 16.22 -11.86
CA TYR A 2 8.39 14.81 -11.49
C TYR A 2 7.50 14.54 -10.28
N SER A 3 6.53 13.63 -10.45
CA SER A 3 5.72 13.12 -9.34
C SER A 3 6.65 12.58 -8.27
N ARG A 4 6.48 13.04 -7.02
CA ARG A 4 7.30 12.62 -5.88
C ARG A 4 7.11 11.12 -5.67
N CYS A 5 8.06 10.33 -6.15
CA CYS A 5 8.06 8.88 -6.04
C CYS A 5 9.06 8.48 -4.98
N GLU A 6 8.59 7.73 -3.99
CA GLU A 6 9.46 7.17 -2.97
C GLU A 6 9.90 5.77 -3.41
N ILE A 7 11.12 5.39 -3.04
CA ILE A 7 11.75 4.12 -3.43
C ILE A 7 10.93 2.94 -2.87
N LEU A 8 10.37 3.11 -1.66
CA LEU A 8 9.54 2.13 -0.98
C LEU A 8 8.15 2.71 -0.70
N PHE A 9 7.17 1.82 -0.49
CA PHE A 9 5.81 2.23 -0.16
C PHE A 9 5.80 3.02 1.16
N PRO A 10 5.36 4.30 1.15
CA PRO A 10 5.39 5.13 2.35
C PRO A 10 4.10 5.01 3.18
N HIS A 11 4.26 4.96 4.50
CA HIS A 11 3.16 4.85 5.47
C HIS A 11 2.09 5.95 5.32
N SER A 12 2.52 7.17 4.95
CA SER A 12 1.64 8.32 4.71
C SER A 12 0.53 8.05 3.68
N ARG A 13 0.71 7.07 2.79
CA ARG A 13 -0.21 6.75 1.69
C ARG A 13 -1.20 5.63 2.05
N VAL A 14 -1.09 5.00 3.22
CA VAL A 14 -2.06 4.00 3.72
C VAL A 14 -3.47 4.59 3.80
N SER A 15 -3.59 5.87 4.17
CA SER A 15 -4.86 6.58 4.25
C SER A 15 -5.65 6.59 2.92
N GLY A 16 -4.94 6.54 1.79
CA GLY A 16 -5.54 6.50 0.45
C GLY A 16 -6.10 5.13 0.05
N LEU A 17 -5.91 4.10 0.87
CA LEU A 17 -6.37 2.72 0.60
C LEU A 17 -7.69 2.37 1.30
N LYS A 18 -8.16 3.21 2.24
CA LYS A 18 -9.33 2.96 3.11
C LYS A 18 -10.63 2.63 2.39
N LYS A 19 -10.80 3.11 1.16
CA LYS A 19 -12.07 3.00 0.39
C LYS A 19 -11.99 2.05 -0.81
N LEU A 20 -10.92 1.25 -0.92
CA LEU A 20 -10.70 0.40 -2.11
C LEU A 20 -11.39 -0.97 -2.05
N LYS A 21 -11.69 -1.45 -0.84
CA LYS A 21 -12.24 -2.78 -0.57
C LYS A 21 -13.36 -2.69 0.49
N GLY A 22 -13.81 -3.83 0.99
CA GLY A 22 -14.88 -3.91 1.98
C GLY A 22 -14.49 -3.38 3.36
N ASP A 23 -15.40 -3.51 4.31
CA ASP A 23 -15.29 -2.89 5.62
C ASP A 23 -14.10 -3.44 6.45
N ASP A 24 -13.79 -4.73 6.34
CA ASP A 24 -12.66 -5.35 7.06
C ASP A 24 -11.31 -4.70 6.64
N TRP A 25 -11.14 -4.46 5.33
CA TRP A 25 -9.96 -3.76 4.81
C TRP A 25 -9.91 -2.29 5.25
N ARG A 26 -11.07 -1.61 5.26
CA ARG A 26 -11.16 -0.24 5.76
C ARG A 26 -10.72 -0.17 7.22
N SER A 27 -11.21 -1.06 8.08
CA SER A 27 -10.84 -1.10 9.50
C SER A 27 -9.35 -1.35 9.70
N LEU A 28 -8.75 -2.27 8.92
CA LEU A 28 -7.31 -2.50 8.97
C LEU A 28 -6.52 -1.25 8.56
N THR A 29 -6.84 -0.66 7.42
CA THR A 29 -6.12 0.52 6.91
C THR A 29 -6.35 1.77 7.75
N GLU A 30 -7.50 1.92 8.41
CA GLU A 30 -7.73 2.97 9.40
C GLU A 30 -6.89 2.77 10.65
N ARG A 31 -6.85 1.55 11.18
CA ARG A 31 -6.00 1.20 12.33
C ARG A 31 -4.54 1.50 12.00
N VAL A 32 -4.02 0.95 10.91
CA VAL A 32 -2.62 1.17 10.48
C VAL A 32 -2.34 2.65 10.24
N ALA A 33 -3.22 3.39 9.56
CA ALA A 33 -3.00 4.82 9.31
C ALA A 33 -3.01 5.68 10.59
N SER A 34 -3.58 5.18 11.69
CA SER A 34 -3.57 5.85 12.99
C SER A 34 -2.32 5.53 13.82
N LEU A 35 -1.59 4.47 13.47
CA LEU A 35 -0.37 4.05 14.15
C LEU A 35 0.85 4.85 13.68
N PRO A 36 1.87 5.03 14.55
CA PRO A 36 3.14 5.60 14.15
C PRO A 36 3.86 4.67 13.15
N GLU A 37 4.68 5.25 12.28
CA GLU A 37 5.43 4.48 11.26
C GLU A 37 6.43 3.47 11.86
N THR A 38 6.79 3.65 13.13
CA THR A 38 7.68 2.76 13.88
C THR A 38 6.96 1.58 14.52
N ASP A 39 5.63 1.55 14.47
CA ASP A 39 4.84 0.45 15.00
C ASP A 39 5.03 -0.81 14.14
N GLU A 40 5.05 -1.97 14.79
CA GLU A 40 5.20 -3.25 14.09
C GLU A 40 4.09 -3.47 13.07
N ASP A 41 2.84 -3.10 13.40
CA ASP A 41 1.71 -3.23 12.49
C ASP A 41 1.85 -2.26 11.28
N ALA A 42 2.40 -1.07 11.49
CA ALA A 42 2.64 -0.12 10.40
C ALA A 42 3.74 -0.60 9.45
N LEU A 43 4.82 -1.16 10.01
CA LEU A 43 5.93 -1.73 9.26
C LEU A 43 5.52 -2.99 8.51
N ALA A 44 4.77 -3.90 9.14
CA ALA A 44 4.25 -5.11 8.51
C ALA A 44 3.34 -4.76 7.33
N PHE A 45 2.44 -3.79 7.48
CA PHE A 45 1.57 -3.34 6.40
C PHE A 45 2.36 -2.71 5.24
N SER A 46 3.32 -1.84 5.57
CA SER A 46 4.19 -1.21 4.58
C SER A 46 5.01 -2.26 3.82
N HIS A 47 5.55 -3.26 4.51
CA HIS A 47 6.28 -4.37 3.92
C HIS A 47 5.40 -5.25 3.01
N MET A 48 4.18 -5.58 3.45
CA MET A 48 3.19 -6.27 2.62
C MET A 48 2.94 -5.49 1.31
N MET A 49 2.74 -4.17 1.41
CA MET A 49 2.52 -3.31 0.25
C MET A 49 3.73 -3.23 -0.68
N ILE A 50 4.96 -3.20 -0.14
CA ILE A 50 6.21 -3.24 -0.92
C ILE A 50 6.26 -4.51 -1.77
N LYS A 51 5.91 -5.67 -1.20
CA LYS A 51 5.88 -6.95 -1.91
C LYS A 51 4.76 -7.01 -2.95
N LEU A 52 3.56 -6.51 -2.62
CA LEU A 52 2.41 -6.51 -3.54
C LEU A 52 2.61 -5.54 -4.72
N CYS A 53 3.12 -4.34 -4.46
CA CYS A 53 3.37 -3.35 -5.50
C CYS A 53 4.67 -3.58 -6.26
N ASP A 54 5.49 -4.53 -5.78
CA ASP A 54 6.81 -4.84 -6.32
C ASP A 54 7.69 -3.57 -6.38
N CYS A 55 7.71 -2.83 -5.26
CA CYS A 55 8.41 -1.53 -5.17
C CYS A 55 9.92 -1.67 -5.33
N LEU A 56 10.51 -2.81 -4.96
CA LEU A 56 11.95 -3.07 -5.10
C LEU A 56 12.42 -3.09 -6.56
N ASN A 57 11.50 -3.31 -7.51
CA ASN A 57 11.77 -3.25 -8.94
C ASN A 57 11.26 -1.94 -9.58
N CYS A 58 10.84 -0.96 -8.78
CA CYS A 58 10.35 0.33 -9.27
C CYS A 58 11.50 1.31 -9.46
N ASP A 59 11.98 1.44 -10.70
CA ASP A 59 12.98 2.45 -11.09
C ASP A 59 12.31 3.79 -11.51
N LEU A 60 13.04 4.91 -11.46
CA LEU A 60 12.58 6.24 -11.90
C LEU A 60 12.12 6.26 -13.37
N GLY A 61 12.61 5.36 -14.21
CA GLY A 61 12.13 5.14 -15.58
C GLY A 61 10.87 4.27 -15.71
N SER A 62 10.38 3.69 -14.61
CA SER A 62 9.24 2.78 -14.64
C SER A 62 7.92 3.54 -14.77
N TYR A 63 6.97 2.95 -15.51
CA TYR A 63 5.59 3.44 -15.60
C TYR A 63 4.96 3.64 -14.21
N LYS A 64 5.30 2.78 -13.24
CA LYS A 64 4.87 2.90 -11.83
C LYS A 64 5.39 4.17 -11.16
N ALA A 65 6.63 4.57 -11.44
CA ALA A 65 7.23 5.78 -10.88
C ALA A 65 6.59 7.06 -11.46
N ALA A 66 6.28 7.04 -12.75
CA ALA A 66 5.55 8.14 -13.39
C ALA A 66 4.11 8.28 -12.87
N LEU A 67 3.45 7.17 -12.51
CA LEU A 67 2.09 7.14 -11.98
C LEU A 67 1.99 7.66 -10.53
N GLY A 68 3.06 7.50 -9.75
CA GLY A 68 3.13 7.86 -8.33
C GLY A 68 2.64 6.77 -7.38
N CYS A 69 3.25 6.69 -6.19
CA CYS A 69 3.03 5.60 -5.22
C CYS A 69 1.55 5.42 -4.81
N SER A 70 0.78 6.52 -4.71
CA SER A 70 -0.66 6.44 -4.41
C SER A 70 -1.46 5.74 -5.51
N ALA A 71 -1.28 6.13 -6.76
CA ALA A 71 -2.01 5.52 -7.86
C ALA A 71 -1.56 4.07 -8.10
N CYS A 72 -0.25 3.80 -7.95
CA CYS A 72 0.31 2.45 -8.06
C CYS A 72 -0.30 1.51 -7.00
N SER A 73 -0.28 1.91 -5.73
CA SER A 73 -0.83 1.09 -4.64
C SER A 73 -2.34 0.87 -4.75
N GLN A 74 -3.11 1.91 -5.09
CA GLN A 74 -4.54 1.78 -5.33
C GLN A 74 -4.84 0.80 -6.47
N ARG A 75 -4.10 0.89 -7.58
CA ARG A 75 -4.23 -0.03 -8.71
C ARG A 75 -3.89 -1.46 -8.33
N THR A 76 -2.81 -1.69 -7.59
CA THR A 76 -2.43 -3.03 -7.13
C THR A 76 -3.56 -3.65 -6.29
N ILE A 77 -4.08 -2.93 -5.29
CA ILE A 77 -5.17 -3.43 -4.43
C ILE A 77 -6.45 -3.68 -5.23
N ASN A 78 -6.79 -2.80 -6.17
CA ASN A 78 -7.96 -2.98 -7.05
C ASN A 78 -7.80 -4.16 -8.02
N ALA A 79 -6.57 -4.44 -8.47
CA ALA A 79 -6.28 -5.55 -9.38
C ALA A 79 -6.29 -6.92 -8.67
N LEU A 80 -6.09 -6.94 -7.35
CA LEU A 80 -6.20 -8.16 -6.55
C LEU A 80 -7.65 -8.65 -6.53
N ARG A 81 -7.85 -9.89 -6.98
CA ARG A 81 -9.12 -10.64 -6.85
C ARG A 81 -9.29 -11.26 -5.46
N ASP A 82 -8.28 -11.13 -4.61
CA ASP A 82 -8.30 -11.63 -3.24
C ASP A 82 -9.43 -10.98 -2.44
N THR A 83 -10.07 -11.80 -1.61
CA THR A 83 -11.06 -11.33 -0.62
C THR A 83 -10.35 -10.58 0.52
N ASP A 84 -11.07 -9.71 1.23
CA ASP A 84 -10.52 -8.94 2.35
C ASP A 84 -9.83 -9.85 3.37
N LYS A 85 -10.41 -11.02 3.67
CA LYS A 85 -9.82 -12.04 4.56
C LYS A 85 -8.49 -12.59 4.06
N GLN A 86 -8.32 -12.76 2.74
CA GLN A 86 -7.06 -13.20 2.17
C GLN A 86 -5.99 -12.10 2.20
N LEU A 87 -6.40 -10.84 2.03
CA LEU A 87 -5.52 -9.68 2.23
C LEU A 87 -5.06 -9.55 3.68
N LEU A 88 -5.97 -9.73 4.65
CA LEU A 88 -5.67 -9.77 6.08
C LEU A 88 -4.70 -10.89 6.45
N ARG A 89 -4.82 -12.08 5.85
CA ARG A 89 -3.86 -13.18 6.08
C ARG A 89 -2.46 -12.94 5.55
N ARG A 90 -2.26 -11.97 4.66
CA ARG A 90 -0.92 -11.58 4.19
C ARG A 90 -0.24 -10.55 5.11
N PHE A 91 -1.02 -9.99 6.04
CA PHE A 91 -0.58 -9.06 7.06
C PHE A 91 -0.09 -9.79 8.33
N ASP A 92 -0.72 -10.94 8.65
CA ASP A 92 -0.24 -11.93 9.65
C ASP A 92 1.05 -12.64 9.19
#